data_AF-A0A0Q6G0E3-F1
#
_entry.id   AF-A0A0Q6G0E3-F1
#
_cell.length_a   1.000
_cell.length_b   1.000
_cell.length_c   1.000
_cell.angle_alpha   90.00
_cell.angle_beta   90.00
_cell.angle_gamma   90.00
#
_symmetry.space_group_name_H-M   'P 1'
#
loop_
_entity.id
_entity.type
_entity.pdbx_description
1 polymer ?
#
loop_
_entity_poly.entity_id
_entity_poly.type
_entity_poly.pdbx_seq_one_letter_code
_entity_poly.pdbx_strand_id
1 'polypeptide(L)'
;MDDEPYDDLEGDVAFAVDGLLEGDVDALHDLGNALLKAGHPSVAALFFFEAQKRGVSDSLLNLGNAKLDSGDDDEAASWFERSAESGDVKGAFMVAQHAADRGDLDRAEHFYRRAAALPETAVRLGAVLRALGRSDEAAALVYETRFVSPESAVECVIGGSVSGQEAVELLESFLETDPLPVLVTLAGLYEQRGDVARARAVLEDATRRGDENAQTNLGILLIDVGELDEARRLLTLSCASGDELACRALAEEGWESVS
;
A
#
# COMPACT_ATOMS: atom_id res chain seq x y z
N MET A 1 20.24 21.91 -1.25
CA MET A 1 19.13 22.61 -0.61
C MET A 1 17.94 22.14 -1.38
N ASP A 2 17.39 21.05 -0.87
CA ASP A 2 16.36 20.26 -1.51
C ASP A 2 15.05 21.05 -1.38
N ASP A 3 14.48 21.44 -2.53
CA ASP A 3 13.07 21.79 -2.63
C ASP A 3 12.30 20.46 -2.58
N GLU A 4 12.17 19.88 -1.39
CA GLU A 4 11.01 19.03 -1.13
C GLU A 4 9.78 19.94 -1.23
N PRO A 5 8.72 19.55 -1.95
CA PRO A 5 7.49 20.32 -1.97
C PRO A 5 6.94 20.27 -0.53
N TYR A 6 7.17 21.32 0.24
CA TYR A 6 6.41 21.56 1.46
C TYR A 6 4.94 21.57 1.03
N ASP A 7 4.20 20.54 1.40
CA ASP A 7 2.74 20.53 1.38
C ASP A 7 2.32 21.77 2.20
N ASP A 8 1.86 22.82 1.52
CA ASP A 8 1.57 24.13 2.11
C ASP A 8 0.28 24.03 2.92
N LEU A 9 0.35 23.33 4.04
CA LEU A 9 -0.78 23.04 4.90
C LEU A 9 -1.44 24.32 5.40
N GLU A 10 -0.64 25.35 5.69
CA GLU A 10 -1.17 26.67 6.07
C GLU A 10 -1.90 27.33 4.91
N GLY A 11 -1.37 27.24 3.68
CA GLY A 11 -2.02 27.71 2.46
C GLY A 11 -3.30 26.95 2.14
N ASP A 12 -3.30 25.62 2.24
CA ASP A 12 -4.47 24.76 2.03
C ASP A 12 -5.61 25.13 2.99
N VAL A 13 -5.29 25.30 4.28
CA VAL A 13 -6.28 25.72 5.29
C VAL A 13 -6.77 27.15 5.01
N ALA A 14 -5.87 28.09 4.71
CA ALA A 14 -6.26 29.47 4.45
C ALA A 14 -7.18 29.58 3.21
N PHE A 15 -6.84 28.90 2.13
CA PHE A 15 -7.63 28.86 0.90
C PHE A 15 -9.03 28.28 1.15
N ALA A 16 -9.13 27.16 1.88
CA ALA A 16 -10.42 26.57 2.21
C ALA A 16 -11.24 27.47 3.14
N VAL A 17 -10.62 28.16 4.10
CA VAL A 17 -11.31 29.13 4.97
C VAL A 17 -11.86 30.31 4.17
N ASP A 18 -11.09 30.86 3.22
CA ASP A 18 -11.54 31.95 2.36
C ASP A 18 -12.74 31.51 1.51
N GLY A 19 -12.69 30.32 0.90
CA GLY A 19 -13.83 29.75 0.16
C GLY A 19 -15.09 29.60 1.02
N LEU A 20 -14.95 29.16 2.28
CA LEU A 20 -16.07 29.09 3.23
C LEU A 20 -16.67 30.46 3.54
N LEU A 21 -15.85 31.51 3.66
CA LEU A 21 -16.31 32.88 3.88
C LEU A 21 -17.06 33.43 2.67
N GLU A 22 -16.70 32.98 1.46
CA GLU A 22 -17.39 33.29 0.21
C GLU A 22 -18.67 32.45 0.00
N GLY A 23 -18.92 31.47 0.87
CA GLY A 23 -20.09 30.61 0.83
C GLY A 23 -19.96 29.40 -0.09
N ASP A 24 -18.75 29.08 -0.53
CA ASP A 24 -18.48 27.86 -1.28
C ASP A 24 -18.66 26.63 -0.37
N VAL A 25 -19.46 25.69 -0.84
CA VAL A 25 -19.76 24.46 -0.11
C VAL A 25 -18.63 23.44 -0.29
N ASP A 26 -17.94 23.46 -1.43
CA ASP A 26 -16.82 22.55 -1.72
C ASP A 26 -15.62 22.86 -0.81
N ALA A 27 -15.49 24.11 -0.37
CA ALA A 27 -14.49 24.53 0.62
C ALA A 27 -14.61 23.80 1.97
N LEU A 28 -15.78 23.23 2.32
CA LEU A 28 -15.91 22.34 3.48
C LEU A 28 -15.15 21.02 3.28
N HIS A 29 -15.20 20.47 2.07
CA HIS A 29 -14.46 19.26 1.72
C HIS A 29 -12.95 19.53 1.74
N ASP A 30 -12.51 20.64 1.15
CA ASP A 30 -11.10 21.02 1.10
C ASP A 30 -10.51 21.26 2.49
N LEU A 31 -11.26 21.93 3.38
CA LEU A 31 -10.84 22.11 4.76
C LEU A 31 -10.74 20.77 5.50
N GLY A 32 -11.66 19.84 5.23
CA GLY A 32 -11.58 18.47 5.74
C GLY A 32 -10.29 17.76 5.30
N ASN A 33 -9.92 17.88 4.01
CA ASN A 33 -8.69 17.28 3.47
C ASN A 33 -7.44 17.89 4.12
N ALA A 34 -7.40 19.22 4.26
CA ALA A 34 -6.29 19.91 4.94
C ALA A 34 -6.16 19.47 6.40
N LEU A 35 -7.27 19.32 7.12
CA LEU A 35 -7.27 18.84 8.50
C LEU A 35 -6.85 17.37 8.63
N LEU A 36 -7.17 16.52 7.67
CA LEU A 36 -6.65 15.15 7.62
C LEU A 36 -5.13 15.14 7.47
N LYS A 37 -4.61 15.90 6.50
CA LYS A 37 -3.15 16.07 6.32
C LYS A 37 -2.46 16.60 7.58
N ALA A 38 -3.14 17.48 8.32
CA ALA A 38 -2.66 18.02 9.60
C ALA A 38 -2.69 17.03 10.78
N GLY A 39 -3.19 15.80 10.59
CA GLY A 39 -3.33 14.81 11.67
C GLY A 39 -4.50 15.11 12.61
N HIS A 40 -5.56 15.74 12.12
CA HIS A 40 -6.76 16.07 12.88
C HIS A 40 -8.03 15.38 12.33
N PRO A 41 -8.06 14.03 12.27
CA PRO A 41 -9.11 13.29 11.60
C PRO A 41 -10.50 13.49 12.22
N SER A 42 -10.59 13.59 13.56
CA SER A 42 -11.87 13.81 14.22
C SER A 42 -12.48 15.19 13.93
N VAL A 43 -11.63 16.20 13.67
CA VAL A 43 -12.09 17.53 13.27
C VAL A 43 -12.44 17.53 11.79
N ALA A 44 -11.63 16.91 10.94
CA ALA A 44 -11.89 16.75 9.52
C ALA A 44 -13.27 16.09 9.26
N ALA A 45 -13.60 15.05 10.03
CA ALA A 45 -14.89 14.37 9.96
C ALA A 45 -16.10 15.33 10.14
N LEU A 46 -15.99 16.37 10.97
CA LEU A 46 -17.06 17.36 11.12
C LEU A 46 -17.29 18.15 9.84
N PHE A 47 -16.21 18.52 9.15
CA PHE A 47 -16.27 19.28 7.90
C PHE A 47 -16.79 18.43 6.75
N PHE A 48 -16.31 17.18 6.60
CA PHE A 48 -16.85 16.26 5.60
C PHE A 48 -18.33 15.96 5.82
N PHE A 49 -18.76 15.81 7.08
CA PHE A 49 -20.16 15.58 7.40
C PHE A 49 -21.04 16.78 7.01
N GLU A 50 -20.58 18.00 7.27
CA GLU A 50 -21.31 19.21 6.84
C GLU A 50 -21.30 19.36 5.31
N ALA A 51 -20.18 19.08 4.63
CA ALA A 51 -20.08 19.08 3.17
C ALA A 51 -21.07 18.08 2.56
N GLN A 52 -21.10 16.85 3.09
CA GLN A 52 -22.02 15.80 2.68
C GLN A 52 -23.48 16.21 2.85
N LYS A 53 -23.83 16.82 4.00
CA LYS A 53 -25.19 17.34 4.23
C LYS A 53 -25.63 18.37 3.21
N ARG A 54 -24.68 19.12 2.65
CA ARG A 54 -24.91 20.12 1.61
C ARG A 54 -24.78 19.57 0.18
N GLY A 55 -24.57 18.26 0.04
CA GLY A 55 -24.62 17.56 -1.25
C GLY A 55 -23.25 17.23 -1.86
N VAL A 56 -22.15 17.55 -1.20
CA VAL A 56 -20.80 17.20 -1.68
C VAL A 56 -20.57 15.71 -1.46
N SER A 57 -20.82 14.91 -2.50
CA SER A 57 -20.83 13.45 -2.42
C SER A 57 -19.43 12.86 -2.23
N ASP A 58 -18.40 13.55 -2.72
CA ASP A 58 -16.99 13.17 -2.60
C ASP A 58 -16.52 13.12 -1.13
N SER A 59 -17.24 13.80 -0.23
CA SER A 59 -16.98 13.78 1.21
C SER A 59 -17.37 12.46 1.89
N LEU A 60 -18.14 11.57 1.26
CA LEU A 60 -18.59 10.32 1.89
C LEU A 60 -17.41 9.37 2.17
N LEU A 61 -16.53 9.17 1.20
CA LEU A 61 -15.35 8.32 1.35
C LEU A 61 -14.39 8.92 2.39
N ASN A 62 -14.10 10.22 2.27
CA ASN A 62 -13.17 10.89 3.17
C ASN A 62 -13.69 10.98 4.60
N LEU A 63 -15.01 11.08 4.79
CA LEU A 63 -15.63 10.97 6.11
C LEU A 63 -15.43 9.57 6.70
N GLY A 64 -15.59 8.52 5.91
CA GLY A 64 -15.29 7.15 6.33
C GLY A 64 -13.83 6.99 6.75
N ASN A 65 -12.88 7.49 5.95
CA ASN A 65 -11.45 7.46 6.26
C ASN A 65 -11.15 8.25 7.55
N ALA A 66 -11.67 9.46 7.69
CA ALA A 66 -11.49 10.28 8.89
C ALA A 66 -12.05 9.61 10.17
N LYS A 67 -13.12 8.81 10.02
CA LYS A 67 -13.68 8.02 11.11
C LYS A 67 -12.81 6.83 11.48
N LEU A 68 -12.30 6.12 10.48
CA LEU A 68 -11.35 5.03 10.66
C LEU A 68 -10.07 5.53 11.37
N ASP A 69 -9.50 6.65 10.93
CA ASP A 69 -8.32 7.28 11.53
C ASP A 69 -8.57 7.78 12.96
N SER A 70 -9.83 8.03 13.33
CA SER A 70 -10.23 8.37 14.70
C SER A 70 -10.50 7.14 15.58
N GLY A 71 -10.45 5.92 15.03
CA GLY A 71 -10.78 4.66 15.71
C GLY A 71 -12.28 4.34 15.78
N ASP A 72 -13.11 5.03 15.01
CA ASP A 72 -14.57 4.84 14.94
C ASP A 72 -14.94 3.86 13.80
N ASP A 73 -14.41 2.63 13.82
CA ASP A 73 -14.52 1.65 12.70
C ASP A 73 -15.97 1.36 12.27
N ASP A 74 -16.90 1.24 13.23
CA ASP A 74 -18.31 0.95 12.94
C ASP A 74 -19.00 2.14 12.22
N GLU A 75 -18.66 3.38 12.57
CA GLU A 75 -19.18 4.54 11.83
C GLU A 75 -18.52 4.66 10.46
N ALA A 76 -17.21 4.40 10.37
CA ALA A 76 -16.48 4.38 9.10
C ALA A 76 -17.14 3.44 8.09
N ALA A 77 -17.48 2.22 8.52
CA ALA A 77 -18.19 1.23 7.69
C ALA A 77 -19.50 1.77 7.12
N SER A 78 -20.32 2.44 7.94
CA SER A 78 -21.57 3.04 7.46
C SER A 78 -21.34 4.14 6.41
N TRP A 79 -20.27 4.92 6.53
CA TRP A 79 -19.93 5.96 5.56
C TRP A 79 -19.38 5.38 4.26
N PHE A 80 -18.54 4.34 4.34
CA PHE A 80 -18.08 3.60 3.18
C PHE A 80 -19.22 2.94 2.41
N GLU A 81 -20.22 2.38 3.11
CA GLU A 81 -21.43 1.83 2.48
C GLU A 81 -22.18 2.89 1.69
N ARG A 82 -22.38 4.08 2.26
CA ARG A 82 -23.05 5.19 1.57
C ARG A 82 -22.26 5.69 0.36
N SER A 83 -20.92 5.77 0.46
CA SER A 83 -20.03 6.06 -0.67
C SER A 83 -20.16 4.98 -1.77
N ALA A 84 -20.15 3.70 -1.39
CA ALA A 84 -20.36 2.61 -2.33
C ALA A 84 -21.74 2.70 -2.99
N GLU A 85 -22.81 2.99 -2.24
CA GLU A 85 -24.17 3.16 -2.75
C GLU A 85 -24.30 4.33 -3.75
N SER A 86 -23.47 5.38 -3.62
CA SER A 86 -23.39 6.45 -4.63
C SER A 86 -22.59 6.07 -5.88
N GLY A 87 -22.10 4.83 -5.97
CA GLY A 87 -21.34 4.31 -7.12
C GLY A 87 -19.82 4.48 -7.02
N ASP A 88 -19.31 4.91 -5.86
CA ASP A 88 -17.88 5.05 -5.65
C ASP A 88 -17.21 3.66 -5.49
N VAL A 89 -16.28 3.38 -6.39
CA VAL A 89 -15.52 2.12 -6.45
C VAL A 89 -14.59 2.00 -5.24
N LYS A 90 -14.01 3.11 -4.75
CA LYS A 90 -13.16 3.12 -3.55
C LYS A 90 -14.00 2.89 -2.29
N GLY A 91 -15.19 3.49 -2.21
CA GLY A 91 -16.16 3.18 -1.15
C GLY A 91 -16.48 1.69 -1.09
N ALA A 92 -16.77 1.08 -2.23
CA ALA A 92 -17.02 -0.36 -2.31
C ALA A 92 -15.81 -1.18 -1.83
N PHE A 93 -14.60 -0.80 -2.23
CA PHE A 93 -13.38 -1.45 -1.76
C PHE A 93 -13.21 -1.39 -0.24
N MET A 94 -13.44 -0.23 0.38
CA MET A 94 -13.34 -0.06 1.84
C MET A 94 -14.39 -0.90 2.58
N VAL A 95 -15.63 -0.98 2.09
CA VAL A 95 -16.64 -1.88 2.65
C VAL A 95 -16.19 -3.34 2.56
N ALA A 96 -15.61 -3.73 1.44
CA ALA A 96 -15.14 -5.09 1.23
C ALA A 96 -14.00 -5.45 2.19
N GLN A 97 -13.04 -4.54 2.41
CA GLN A 97 -11.97 -4.71 3.40
C GLN A 97 -12.53 -4.89 4.80
N HIS A 98 -13.40 -3.98 5.25
CA HIS A 98 -14.00 -4.06 6.58
C HIS A 98 -14.81 -5.36 6.77
N ALA A 99 -15.54 -5.81 5.74
CA ALA A 99 -16.25 -7.08 5.78
C ALA A 99 -15.30 -8.28 5.86
N ALA A 100 -14.19 -8.27 5.10
CA ALA A 100 -13.18 -9.32 5.12
C ALA A 100 -12.50 -9.43 6.50
N ASP A 101 -12.14 -8.31 7.12
CA ASP A 101 -11.51 -8.26 8.44
C ASP A 101 -12.42 -8.83 9.54
N ARG A 102 -13.74 -8.70 9.38
CA ARG A 102 -14.75 -9.27 10.28
C ARG A 102 -15.14 -10.70 9.93
N GLY A 103 -14.57 -11.27 8.86
CA GLY A 103 -14.87 -12.62 8.37
C GLY A 103 -16.21 -12.75 7.64
N ASP A 104 -16.87 -11.65 7.27
CA ASP A 104 -18.08 -11.66 6.42
C ASP A 104 -17.66 -11.77 4.95
N LEU A 105 -17.22 -12.97 4.57
CA LEU A 105 -16.60 -13.23 3.27
C LEU A 105 -17.56 -13.06 2.09
N ASP A 106 -18.84 -13.42 2.25
CA ASP A 106 -19.85 -13.25 1.19
C ASP A 106 -20.08 -11.77 0.88
N ARG A 107 -20.13 -10.94 1.94
CA ARG A 107 -20.23 -9.49 1.79
C ARG A 107 -18.97 -8.89 1.21
N ALA A 108 -17.80 -9.34 1.66
CA ALA A 108 -16.52 -8.91 1.11
C ALA A 108 -16.44 -9.19 -0.40
N GLU A 109 -16.81 -10.40 -0.84
CA GLU A 109 -16.85 -10.78 -2.26
C GLU A 109 -17.79 -9.85 -3.05
N HIS A 110 -19.01 -9.61 -2.54
CA HIS A 110 -19.98 -8.76 -3.21
C HIS A 110 -19.42 -7.36 -3.52
N PHE A 111 -18.79 -6.74 -2.52
CA PHE A 111 -18.25 -5.39 -2.65
C PHE A 111 -16.92 -5.34 -3.41
N TYR A 112 -16.02 -6.33 -3.24
CA TYR A 112 -14.81 -6.40 -4.05
C TYR A 112 -15.11 -6.56 -5.55
N ARG A 113 -16.15 -7.31 -5.94
CA ARG A 113 -16.56 -7.36 -7.35
C ARG A 113 -17.00 -6.00 -7.90
N ARG A 114 -17.57 -5.14 -7.05
CA ARG A 114 -17.91 -3.75 -7.43
C ARG A 114 -16.66 -2.86 -7.49
N ALA A 115 -15.61 -3.24 -6.77
CA ALA A 115 -14.31 -2.58 -6.76
C ALA A 115 -13.33 -3.07 -7.85
N ALA A 116 -13.74 -4.00 -8.73
CA ALA A 116 -12.85 -4.72 -9.64
C ALA A 116 -12.06 -3.86 -10.65
N ALA A 117 -12.42 -2.58 -10.81
CA ALA A 117 -11.65 -1.63 -11.63
C ALA A 117 -10.37 -1.13 -10.94
N LEU A 118 -10.24 -1.31 -9.63
CA LEU A 118 -9.04 -0.94 -8.87
C LEU A 118 -7.99 -2.08 -8.96
N PRO A 119 -6.75 -1.79 -9.37
CA PRO A 119 -5.68 -2.79 -9.47
C PRO A 119 -5.50 -3.64 -8.19
N GLU A 120 -5.56 -3.01 -7.03
CA GLU A 120 -5.34 -3.62 -5.72
C GLU A 120 -6.47 -4.60 -5.29
N THR A 121 -7.58 -4.67 -6.04
CA THR A 121 -8.73 -5.51 -5.68
C THR A 121 -8.51 -6.98 -5.98
N ALA A 122 -7.79 -7.33 -7.04
CA ALA A 122 -7.74 -8.71 -7.54
C ALA A 122 -7.15 -9.69 -6.53
N VAL A 123 -6.03 -9.35 -5.90
CA VAL A 123 -5.36 -10.16 -4.87
C VAL A 123 -6.24 -10.32 -3.62
N ARG A 124 -6.90 -9.23 -3.19
CA ARG A 124 -7.77 -9.24 -2.00
C ARG A 124 -9.03 -10.08 -2.24
N LEU A 125 -9.67 -9.92 -3.40
CA LEU A 125 -10.78 -10.77 -3.82
C LEU A 125 -10.33 -12.23 -3.96
N GLY A 126 -9.14 -12.48 -4.52
CA GLY A 126 -8.54 -13.81 -4.59
C GLY A 126 -8.38 -14.47 -3.21
N ALA A 127 -7.96 -13.71 -2.19
CA ALA A 127 -7.89 -14.18 -0.82
C ALA A 127 -9.27 -14.56 -0.26
N VAL A 128 -10.29 -13.73 -0.47
CA VAL A 128 -11.68 -14.01 -0.07
C VAL A 128 -12.23 -15.26 -0.78
N LEU A 129 -12.01 -15.37 -2.10
CA LEU A 129 -12.45 -16.52 -2.90
C LEU A 129 -11.78 -17.82 -2.43
N ARG A 130 -10.48 -17.80 -2.09
CA ARG A 130 -9.79 -18.95 -1.48
C ARG A 130 -10.40 -19.34 -0.14
N ALA A 131 -10.70 -18.37 0.72
CA ALA A 131 -11.32 -18.63 2.02
C ALA A 131 -12.74 -19.21 1.88
N LEU A 132 -13.46 -18.86 0.81
CA LEU A 132 -14.75 -19.46 0.42
C LEU A 132 -14.61 -20.82 -0.31
N GLY A 133 -13.40 -21.35 -0.47
CA GLY A 133 -13.13 -22.63 -1.12
C GLY A 133 -13.11 -22.60 -2.66
N ARG A 134 -13.05 -21.41 -3.27
CA ARG A 134 -13.06 -21.18 -4.73
C ARG A 134 -11.67 -20.86 -5.26
N SER A 135 -10.70 -21.73 -4.94
CA SER A 135 -9.28 -21.51 -5.26
C SER A 135 -8.99 -21.39 -6.76
N ASP A 136 -9.70 -22.13 -7.61
CA ASP A 136 -9.50 -22.07 -9.07
C ASP A 136 -9.90 -20.71 -9.64
N GLU A 137 -11.01 -20.14 -9.14
CA GLU A 137 -11.46 -18.81 -9.54
C GLU A 137 -10.53 -17.72 -9.01
N ALA A 138 -10.04 -17.87 -7.78
CA ALA A 138 -9.04 -16.96 -7.23
C ALA A 138 -7.77 -16.95 -8.08
N ALA A 139 -7.26 -18.13 -8.45
CA ALA A 139 -6.07 -18.26 -9.29
C ALA A 139 -6.28 -17.69 -10.68
N ALA A 140 -7.44 -17.95 -11.31
CA ALA A 140 -7.79 -17.38 -12.61
C ALA A 140 -7.85 -15.86 -12.56
N LEU A 141 -8.49 -15.28 -11.54
CA LEU A 141 -8.60 -13.84 -11.36
C LEU A 141 -7.22 -13.18 -11.24
N VAL A 142 -6.38 -13.66 -10.30
CA VAL A 142 -5.03 -13.12 -10.08
C VAL A 142 -4.17 -13.26 -11.33
N TYR A 143 -4.30 -14.40 -12.03
CA TYR A 143 -3.59 -14.60 -13.29
C TYR A 143 -4.06 -13.58 -14.33
N GLU A 144 -5.35 -13.42 -14.59
CA GLU A 144 -5.91 -12.51 -15.59
C GLU A 144 -5.49 -11.04 -15.37
N THR A 145 -5.32 -10.61 -14.11
CA THR A 145 -4.96 -9.22 -13.75
C THR A 145 -3.46 -8.95 -13.66
N ARG A 146 -2.60 -9.96 -13.86
CA ARG A 146 -1.13 -9.86 -13.67
C ARG A 146 -0.43 -8.75 -14.48
N PHE A 147 -0.99 -8.32 -15.62
CA PHE A 147 -0.40 -7.23 -16.42
C PHE A 147 -0.90 -5.84 -16.04
N VAL A 148 -1.86 -5.75 -15.10
CA VAL A 148 -2.50 -4.49 -14.69
C VAL A 148 -2.24 -4.19 -13.21
N SER A 149 -2.11 -5.23 -12.37
CA SER A 149 -1.79 -5.10 -10.95
C SER A 149 -0.40 -5.68 -10.66
N PRO A 150 0.54 -4.87 -10.13
CA PRO A 150 1.85 -5.37 -9.74
C PRO A 150 1.78 -6.41 -8.62
N GLU A 151 0.81 -6.31 -7.70
CA GLU A 151 0.59 -7.32 -6.66
C GLU A 151 0.13 -8.66 -7.25
N SER A 152 -0.75 -8.61 -8.27
CA SER A 152 -1.17 -9.82 -9.00
C SER A 152 0.01 -10.47 -9.72
N ALA A 153 0.89 -9.65 -10.31
CA ALA A 153 2.12 -10.11 -10.95
C ALA A 153 3.04 -10.81 -9.94
N VAL A 154 3.30 -10.17 -8.80
CA VAL A 154 4.09 -10.71 -7.70
C VAL A 154 3.50 -12.01 -7.17
N GLU A 155 2.19 -12.07 -6.95
CA GLU A 155 1.51 -13.29 -6.49
C GLU A 155 1.63 -14.43 -7.51
N CYS A 156 1.51 -14.15 -8.81
CA CYS A 156 1.75 -15.13 -9.87
C CYS A 156 3.18 -15.69 -9.85
N VAL A 157 4.17 -14.83 -9.60
CA VAL A 157 5.59 -15.22 -9.54
C VAL A 157 5.88 -16.04 -8.29
N ILE A 158 5.47 -15.56 -7.11
CA ILE A 158 5.67 -16.26 -5.83
C ILE A 158 4.91 -17.60 -5.82
N GLY A 159 3.69 -17.63 -6.37
CA GLY A 159 2.88 -18.84 -6.51
C GLY A 159 3.35 -19.80 -7.61
N GLY A 160 4.37 -19.43 -8.40
CA GLY A 160 4.94 -20.26 -9.46
C GLY A 160 4.05 -20.41 -10.71
N SER A 161 2.98 -19.62 -10.84
CA SER A 161 2.11 -19.60 -12.03
C SER A 161 2.79 -18.90 -13.21
N VAL A 162 3.74 -18.01 -12.93
CA VAL A 162 4.65 -17.39 -13.91
C VAL A 162 6.07 -17.59 -13.39
N SER A 163 7.00 -18.06 -14.22
CA SER A 163 8.36 -18.39 -13.78
C SER A 163 9.39 -18.15 -14.88
N GLY A 164 10.67 -18.25 -14.53
CA GLY A 164 11.76 -18.08 -15.50
C GLY A 164 11.74 -16.70 -16.13
N GLN A 165 12.18 -16.61 -17.39
CA GLN A 165 12.36 -15.32 -18.07
C GLN A 165 11.06 -14.51 -18.14
N GLU A 166 9.92 -15.18 -18.31
CA GLU A 166 8.59 -14.55 -18.31
C GLU A 166 8.30 -13.82 -16.99
N ALA A 167 8.69 -14.37 -15.83
CA ALA A 167 8.51 -13.71 -14.54
C ALA A 167 9.31 -12.40 -14.43
N VAL A 168 10.52 -12.37 -14.98
CA VAL A 168 11.34 -11.15 -14.96
C VAL A 168 10.75 -10.10 -15.89
N GLU A 169 10.39 -10.48 -17.12
CA GLU A 169 9.78 -9.55 -18.07
C GLU A 169 8.46 -8.97 -17.54
N LEU A 170 7.66 -9.81 -16.87
CA LEU A 170 6.42 -9.39 -16.23
C LEU A 170 6.68 -8.34 -15.14
N LEU A 171 7.60 -8.60 -14.20
CA LEU A 171 7.90 -7.66 -13.13
C LEU A 171 8.63 -6.40 -13.63
N GLU A 172 9.54 -6.53 -14.60
CA GLU A 172 10.23 -5.40 -15.25
C GLU A 172 9.24 -4.42 -15.90
N SER A 173 8.09 -4.91 -16.39
CA SER A 173 7.06 -4.06 -17.01
C SER A 173 6.44 -3.03 -16.05
N PHE A 174 6.57 -3.22 -14.74
CA PHE A 174 6.08 -2.29 -13.72
C PHE A 174 7.12 -1.28 -13.24
N LEU A 175 8.40 -1.41 -13.65
CA LEU A 175 9.47 -0.54 -13.16
C LEU A 175 9.27 0.94 -13.48
N GLU A 176 8.59 1.24 -14.59
CA GLU A 176 8.31 2.62 -15.02
C GLU A 176 7.03 3.20 -14.42
N THR A 177 6.09 2.36 -13.99
CA THR A 177 4.73 2.77 -13.58
C THR A 177 4.52 2.68 -12.08
N ASP A 178 4.80 1.52 -11.50
CA ASP A 178 4.66 1.24 -10.07
C ASP A 178 5.72 0.20 -9.63
N PRO A 179 6.98 0.64 -9.44
CA PRO A 179 8.09 -0.26 -9.20
C PRO A 179 8.03 -0.90 -7.81
N LEU A 180 7.59 -0.17 -6.79
CA LEU A 180 7.77 -0.54 -5.39
C LEU A 180 7.31 -1.97 -5.07
N PRO A 181 6.09 -2.40 -5.45
CA PRO A 181 5.62 -3.73 -5.10
C PRO A 181 6.43 -4.86 -5.74
N VAL A 182 7.15 -4.61 -6.84
CA VAL A 182 7.85 -5.66 -7.60
C VAL A 182 9.35 -5.77 -7.28
N LEU A 183 9.99 -4.74 -6.72
CA LEU A 183 11.46 -4.65 -6.61
C LEU A 183 12.08 -5.81 -5.82
N VAL A 184 11.54 -6.15 -4.65
CA VAL A 184 12.08 -7.24 -3.81
C VAL A 184 11.94 -8.60 -4.50
N THR A 185 10.78 -8.88 -5.10
CA THR A 185 10.56 -10.14 -5.83
C THR A 185 11.45 -10.22 -7.07
N LEU A 186 11.62 -9.11 -7.78
CA LEU A 186 12.50 -9.00 -8.95
C LEU A 186 13.98 -9.21 -8.57
N ALA A 187 14.43 -8.70 -7.42
CA ALA A 187 15.76 -8.94 -6.90
C ALA A 187 16.04 -10.44 -6.74
N GLY A 188 15.12 -11.16 -6.08
CA GLY A 188 15.24 -12.61 -5.91
C GLY A 188 15.29 -13.37 -7.24
N LEU A 189 14.57 -12.92 -8.27
CA LEU A 189 14.66 -13.51 -9.61
C LEU A 189 16.01 -13.25 -10.28
N TYR A 190 16.62 -12.07 -10.08
CA TYR A 190 17.95 -11.78 -10.57
C TYR A 190 19.03 -12.61 -9.87
N GLU A 191 18.94 -12.76 -8.54
CA GLU A 191 19.86 -13.60 -7.76
C GLU A 191 19.81 -15.06 -8.20
N GLN A 192 18.62 -15.62 -8.41
CA GLN A 192 18.45 -16.98 -8.93
C GLN A 192 19.12 -17.19 -10.31
N ARG A 193 19.38 -16.12 -11.06
CA ARG A 193 20.09 -16.14 -12.35
C ARG A 193 21.56 -15.78 -12.24
N GLY A 194 22.05 -15.46 -11.05
CA GLY A 194 23.41 -14.98 -10.81
C GLY A 194 23.65 -13.54 -11.28
N ASP A 195 22.59 -12.76 -11.54
CA ASP A 195 22.70 -11.35 -11.91
C ASP A 195 22.71 -10.45 -10.67
N VAL A 196 23.78 -10.59 -9.91
CA VAL A 196 24.00 -9.87 -8.65
C VAL A 196 23.97 -8.35 -8.84
N ALA A 197 24.46 -7.86 -9.99
CA ALA A 197 24.48 -6.43 -10.28
C ALA A 197 23.06 -5.84 -10.40
N ARG A 198 22.17 -6.52 -11.11
CA ARG A 198 20.77 -6.08 -11.21
C ARG A 198 20.01 -6.30 -9.90
N ALA A 199 20.23 -7.41 -9.20
CA ALA A 199 19.64 -7.65 -7.88
C ALA A 199 19.97 -6.51 -6.90
N ARG A 200 21.24 -6.14 -6.81
CA ARG A 200 21.70 -5.02 -5.99
C ARG A 200 21.02 -3.72 -6.38
N ALA A 201 20.97 -3.38 -7.67
CA ALA A 201 20.42 -2.11 -8.12
C ALA A 201 18.94 -1.93 -7.73
N VAL A 202 18.12 -2.99 -7.84
CA VAL A 202 16.71 -2.91 -7.45
C VAL A 202 16.50 -2.88 -5.94
N LEU A 203 17.35 -3.56 -5.16
CA LEU A 203 17.31 -3.50 -3.69
C LEU A 203 17.77 -2.15 -3.15
N GLU A 204 18.80 -1.54 -3.76
CA GLU A 204 19.21 -0.17 -3.47
C GLU A 204 18.10 0.83 -3.79
N ASP A 205 17.38 0.65 -4.91
CA ASP A 205 16.23 1.49 -5.24
C ASP A 205 15.09 1.36 -4.23
N ALA A 206 14.73 0.12 -3.86
CA ALA A 206 13.70 -0.14 -2.87
C ALA A 206 14.06 0.41 -1.48
N THR A 207 15.32 0.22 -1.04
CA THR A 207 15.83 0.76 0.23
C THR A 207 15.76 2.29 0.25
N ARG A 208 16.15 2.97 -0.84
CA ARG A 208 16.04 4.45 -0.94
C ARG A 208 14.61 4.95 -0.85
N ARG A 209 13.64 4.14 -1.26
CA ARG A 209 12.20 4.44 -1.19
C ARG A 209 11.58 4.05 0.16
N GLY A 210 12.38 3.53 1.11
CA GLY A 210 11.95 3.20 2.46
C GLY A 210 11.37 1.80 2.64
N ASP A 211 11.62 0.87 1.71
CA ASP A 211 11.22 -0.53 1.91
C ASP A 211 12.15 -1.21 2.92
N GLU A 212 11.60 -1.55 4.10
CA GLU A 212 12.34 -2.17 5.20
C GLU A 212 12.82 -3.59 4.86
N ASN A 213 12.03 -4.37 4.11
CA ASN A 213 12.43 -5.72 3.69
C ASN A 213 13.58 -5.66 2.69
N ALA A 214 13.56 -4.68 1.78
CA ALA A 214 14.64 -4.46 0.83
C ALA A 214 15.96 -4.12 1.51
N GLN A 215 15.93 -3.35 2.61
CA GLN A 215 17.13 -3.02 3.37
C GLN A 215 17.80 -4.28 3.93
N THR A 216 17.02 -5.18 4.52
CA THR A 216 17.52 -6.46 5.05
C THR A 216 18.05 -7.37 3.94
N ASN A 217 17.31 -7.48 2.82
CA ASN A 217 17.74 -8.28 1.67
C ASN A 217 19.00 -7.72 1.01
N LEU A 218 19.15 -6.39 0.92
CA LEU A 218 20.38 -5.75 0.46
C LEU A 218 21.55 -6.07 1.38
N GLY A 219 21.34 -6.01 2.69
CA GLY A 219 22.35 -6.38 3.67
C GLY A 219 22.85 -7.83 3.50
N ILE A 220 21.93 -8.78 3.30
CA ILE A 220 22.27 -10.19 3.04
C ILE A 220 23.03 -10.34 1.72
N LEU A 221 22.55 -9.72 0.64
CA LEU A 221 23.24 -9.75 -0.67
C LEU A 221 24.67 -9.18 -0.57
N LEU A 222 24.87 -8.15 0.25
CA LEU A 222 26.18 -7.52 0.47
C LEU A 222 27.15 -8.43 1.24
N ILE A 223 26.66 -9.34 2.09
CA ILE A 223 27.48 -10.40 2.71
C ILE A 223 28.02 -11.31 1.60
N ASP A 224 27.15 -11.78 0.71
CA ASP A 224 27.50 -12.73 -0.34
C ASP A 224 28.53 -12.17 -1.34
N VAL A 225 28.50 -10.86 -1.59
CA VAL A 225 29.50 -10.18 -2.45
C VAL A 225 30.75 -9.69 -1.70
N GLY A 226 30.79 -9.85 -0.38
CA GLY A 226 31.93 -9.49 0.48
C GLY A 226 32.03 -8.02 0.87
N GLU A 227 30.96 -7.24 0.71
CA GLU A 227 30.86 -5.83 1.11
C GLU A 227 30.40 -5.70 2.57
N LEU A 228 31.18 -6.30 3.48
CA LEU A 228 30.79 -6.56 4.87
C LEU A 228 30.52 -5.28 5.69
N ASP A 229 31.25 -4.19 5.43
CA ASP A 229 31.07 -2.94 6.18
C ASP A 229 29.69 -2.31 5.93
N GLU A 230 29.22 -2.33 4.68
CA GLU A 230 27.89 -1.82 4.33
C GLU A 230 26.81 -2.81 4.75
N ALA A 231 27.02 -4.11 4.53
CA ALA A 231 26.13 -5.15 5.01
C ALA A 231 25.85 -5.02 6.51
N ARG A 232 26.91 -4.85 7.32
CA ARG A 232 26.79 -4.67 8.77
C ARG A 232 25.98 -3.42 9.11
N ARG A 233 26.20 -2.30 8.41
CA ARG A 233 25.45 -1.05 8.66
C ARG A 233 23.95 -1.25 8.43
N LEU A 234 23.58 -1.78 7.27
CA LEU A 234 22.17 -1.98 6.90
C LEU A 234 21.48 -2.98 7.84
N LEU A 235 22.10 -4.12 8.11
CA LEU A 235 21.53 -5.14 9.00
C LEU A 235 21.42 -4.65 10.45
N THR A 236 22.36 -3.83 10.93
CA THR A 236 22.26 -3.20 12.26
C THR A 236 21.05 -2.27 12.33
N LEU A 237 20.82 -1.46 11.29
CA LEU A 237 19.67 -0.57 11.22
C LEU A 237 18.36 -1.37 11.18
N SER A 238 18.25 -2.39 10.32
CA SER A 238 17.07 -3.26 10.24
C SER A 238 16.80 -3.99 11.56
N CYS A 239 17.83 -4.56 12.19
CA CYS A 239 17.68 -5.25 13.47
C CYS A 239 17.24 -4.30 14.60
N ALA A 240 17.76 -3.05 14.61
CA ALA A 240 17.33 -2.03 15.57
C ALA A 240 15.85 -1.64 15.41
N SER A 241 15.31 -1.73 14.19
CA SER A 241 13.89 -1.57 13.89
C SER A 241 13.03 -2.80 14.21
N GLY A 242 13.65 -3.91 14.66
CA GLY A 242 12.96 -5.14 15.07
C GLY A 242 12.90 -6.25 14.01
N ASP A 243 13.63 -6.13 12.91
CA ASP A 243 13.71 -7.19 11.89
C ASP A 243 14.50 -8.40 12.43
N GLU A 244 13.79 -9.50 12.70
CA GLU A 244 14.37 -10.75 13.21
C GLU A 244 15.34 -11.43 12.24
N LEU A 245 15.11 -11.31 10.93
CA LEU A 245 15.99 -11.87 9.90
C LEU A 245 17.32 -11.11 9.88
N ALA A 246 17.27 -9.78 9.97
CA ALA A 246 18.46 -8.97 10.07
C ALA A 246 19.26 -9.27 11.35
N CYS A 247 18.58 -9.38 12.50
CA CYS A 247 19.25 -9.75 13.75
C CYS A 247 19.91 -11.14 13.69
N ARG A 248 19.26 -12.11 13.03
CA ARG A 248 19.83 -13.44 12.82
C ARG A 248 21.07 -13.39 11.93
N ALA A 249 21.02 -12.65 10.82
CA ALA A 249 22.15 -12.49 9.92
C ALA A 249 23.37 -11.86 10.62
N LEU A 250 23.16 -10.85 11.48
CA LEU A 250 24.22 -10.27 12.31
C LEU A 250 24.85 -11.30 13.27
N ALA A 251 24.02 -12.15 13.89
CA ALA A 251 24.48 -13.17 14.83
C ALA A 251 25.29 -14.28 14.13
N GLU A 252 24.85 -14.70 12.94
CA GLU A 252 25.54 -15.71 12.12
C GLU A 252 26.94 -15.22 11.67
N GLU A 253 27.08 -13.93 11.34
CA GLU A 253 28.36 -13.30 11.00
C GLU A 253 29.20 -12.90 12.24
N GLY A 254 28.68 -13.07 13.45
CA GLY A 254 29.35 -12.68 14.70
C GLY A 254 29.51 -11.17 14.88
N TRP A 255 28.60 -10.38 14.31
CA TRP A 255 28.62 -8.91 14.34
C TRP A 255 27.83 -8.28 15.48
N GLU A 256 27.39 -9.10 16.45
CA GLU A 256 26.69 -8.66 17.65
C GLU A 256 27.39 -7.43 18.27
N SER A 257 26.58 -6.44 18.64
CA SER A 257 27.07 -5.22 19.27
C SER A 257 27.80 -5.59 20.57
N VAL A 258 29.10 -5.32 20.61
CA VAL A 258 29.78 -5.13 21.90
C VAL A 258 29.13 -3.89 22.50
N SER A 259 28.29 -4.13 23.50
CA SER A 259 27.60 -3.14 24.35
C SER A 259 28.49 -1.97 24.76
#